data_AF-A0AAD9IPI8-F1
#
_entry.id   AF-A0AAD9IPI8-F1
#
_cell.length_a   1.000
_cell.length_b   1.000
_cell.length_c   1.000
_cell.angle_alpha   90.00
_cell.angle_beta   90.00
_cell.angle_gamma   90.00
#
_symmetry.space_group_name_H-M   'P 1'
#
loop_
_entity.id
_entity.type
_entity.pdbx_description
1 polymer ?
#
loop_
_entity_poly.entity_id
_entity_poly.type
_entity_poly.pdbx_seq_one_letter_code
_entity_poly.pdbx_strand_id
1 'polypeptide(L)'
;MTLRRLAASCRDLDRDFGRVAFIGRYKLLPSVLKDVSKLSLHTTILGHPVDFPIGIAPTSLHKMAHHDGECATAVGEMTSL
;
A
#
# COMPACT_ATOMS: atom_id res chain seq x y z
N MET A 1 17.47 -38.10 -3.20
CA MET A 1 18.28 -36.98 -3.72
C MET A 1 17.70 -36.52 -5.06
N THR A 2 17.08 -35.36 -5.30
CA THR A 2 16.39 -34.35 -4.49
C THR A 2 15.45 -33.64 -5.47
N LEU A 3 14.26 -34.20 -5.69
CA LEU A 3 13.15 -33.55 -6.41
C LEU A 3 12.50 -32.48 -5.49
N ARG A 4 13.27 -31.46 -5.08
CA ARG A 4 12.80 -30.30 -4.28
C ARG A 4 13.00 -28.96 -5.00
N ARG A 5 12.97 -28.93 -6.34
CA ARG A 5 13.21 -27.67 -7.09
C ARG A 5 12.01 -27.12 -7.86
N LEU A 6 10.91 -27.86 -8.01
CA LEU A 6 9.79 -27.45 -8.88
C LEU A 6 8.50 -27.05 -8.14
N ALA A 7 8.65 -26.46 -6.96
CA ALA A 7 7.55 -25.82 -6.24
C ALA A 7 8.00 -24.53 -5.53
N ALA A 8 8.95 -23.79 -6.12
CA ALA A 8 8.93 -22.35 -5.95
C ALA A 8 7.61 -21.90 -6.60
N SER A 9 6.72 -21.47 -5.73
CA SER A 9 5.27 -21.49 -5.92
C SER A 9 4.88 -20.53 -7.05
N CYS A 10 3.89 -20.87 -7.89
CA CYS A 10 3.27 -19.91 -8.81
C CYS A 10 2.92 -18.55 -8.14
N ARG A 11 2.77 -18.51 -6.81
CA ARG A 11 2.50 -17.30 -6.02
C ARG A 11 3.62 -16.25 -6.01
N ASP A 12 4.89 -16.63 -6.19
CA ASP A 12 6.00 -15.68 -6.15
C ASP A 12 6.07 -14.83 -7.44
N LEU A 13 5.65 -15.40 -8.57
CA LEU A 13 5.67 -14.74 -9.87
C LEU A 13 4.69 -13.55 -9.94
N ASP A 14 3.50 -13.64 -9.35
CA ASP A 14 2.52 -12.53 -9.35
C ASP A 14 2.98 -11.35 -8.46
N ARG A 15 3.59 -11.64 -7.31
CA ARG A 15 4.08 -10.61 -6.38
C ARG A 15 5.23 -9.81 -6.99
N ASP A 16 6.20 -10.50 -7.59
CA ASP A 16 7.35 -9.85 -8.21
C ASP A 16 6.94 -9.07 -9.46
N PHE A 17 5.93 -9.54 -10.20
CA PHE A 17 5.41 -8.82 -11.36
C PHE A 17 4.86 -7.44 -10.97
N GLY A 18 4.04 -7.33 -9.92
CA GLY A 18 3.50 -6.04 -9.48
C GLY A 18 4.58 -5.02 -9.10
N ARG A 19 5.61 -5.48 -8.36
CA ARG A 19 6.74 -4.64 -7.94
C ARG A 19 7.54 -4.12 -9.14
N VAL A 20 7.96 -5.01 -10.03
CA VAL A 20 8.83 -4.66 -11.15
C VAL A 20 8.06 -3.89 -12.23
N ALA A 21 6.79 -4.21 -12.46
CA ALA A 21 5.96 -3.54 -13.45
C ALA A 21 5.58 -2.11 -13.05
N PHE A 22 5.34 -1.84 -11.77
CA PHE A 22 4.94 -0.49 -11.35
C PHE A 22 6.15 0.35 -10.95
N ILE A 23 6.95 -0.11 -10.00
CA ILE A 23 8.04 0.71 -9.42
C ILE A 23 9.24 0.80 -10.37
N GLY A 24 9.52 -0.26 -11.13
CA GLY A 24 10.65 -0.30 -12.06
C GLY A 24 10.41 0.48 -13.36
N ARG A 25 9.15 0.71 -13.74
CA ARG A 25 8.80 1.31 -15.04
C ARG A 25 8.59 2.82 -15.01
N TYR A 26 8.14 3.37 -13.87
CA TYR A 26 7.86 4.80 -13.76
C TYR A 26 8.93 5.52 -12.94
N LYS A 27 9.45 6.63 -13.48
CA LYS A 27 10.37 7.53 -12.78
C LYS A 27 9.64 8.83 -12.44
N LEU A 28 9.81 9.31 -11.20
CA LEU A 28 9.34 10.63 -10.81
C LEU A 28 10.27 11.69 -11.44
N LEU A 29 9.70 12.67 -12.13
CA LEU A 29 10.43 13.81 -12.68
C LEU A 29 10.20 15.02 -11.76
N PRO A 30 11.15 15.33 -10.84
CA PRO A 30 10.97 16.44 -9.93
C PRO A 30 10.93 17.77 -10.70
N SER A 31 9.94 18.61 -10.38
CA SER A 31 9.90 19.99 -10.86
C SER A 31 10.77 20.86 -9.94
N VAL A 32 11.74 21.60 -10.50
CA VAL A 32 12.58 22.51 -9.73
C VAL A 32 11.91 23.88 -9.56
N LEU A 33 12.23 24.57 -8.46
CA LEU A 33 11.77 25.93 -8.13
C LEU A 33 10.24 26.12 -8.01
N LYS A 34 9.48 25.06 -7.74
CA LYS A 34 8.08 25.19 -7.32
C LYS A 34 8.02 25.55 -5.83
N ASP A 35 7.24 26.57 -5.49
CA ASP A 35 6.87 26.83 -4.10
C ASP A 35 5.98 25.69 -3.58
N VAL A 36 6.51 24.95 -2.60
CA VAL A 36 5.87 23.80 -1.95
C VAL A 36 5.52 24.09 -0.49
N SER A 37 5.51 25.36 -0.08
CA SER A 37 5.23 25.78 1.30
C SER A 37 3.84 25.36 1.80
N LYS A 38 2.87 25.17 0.89
CA LYS A 38 1.52 24.69 1.19
C LYS A 38 1.15 23.53 0.27
N LEU A 39 1.44 22.31 0.72
CA LEU A 39 1.01 21.08 0.05
C LEU A 39 -0.19 20.49 0.78
N SER A 40 -1.28 20.27 0.04
CA SER A 40 -2.46 19.55 0.54
C SER A 40 -2.48 18.15 -0.06
N LEU A 41 -2.65 17.14 0.80
CA LEU A 41 -2.84 15.74 0.38
C LEU A 41 -4.31 15.31 0.43
N HIS A 42 -5.19 16.21 0.87
CA HIS A 42 -6.63 15.99 0.90
C HIS A 42 -7.15 15.69 -0.51
N THR A 43 -7.96 14.63 -0.61
CA THR A 43 -8.66 14.26 -1.84
C THR A 43 -10.09 13.83 -1.52
N THR A 44 -10.87 13.53 -2.54
CA THR A 44 -12.23 13.02 -2.39
C THR A 44 -12.33 11.66 -3.05
N ILE A 45 -12.72 10.65 -2.28
CA ILE A 45 -12.92 9.28 -2.77
C ILE A 45 -14.41 8.96 -2.62
N LEU A 46 -15.09 8.65 -3.73
CA LEU A 46 -16.53 8.30 -3.74
C LEU A 46 -17.43 9.34 -3.06
N GLY A 47 -17.07 10.63 -3.12
CA GLY A 47 -17.82 11.73 -2.49
C GLY A 47 -17.47 11.98 -1.02
N HIS A 48 -16.59 11.18 -0.43
CA HIS A 48 -16.10 11.38 0.94
C HIS A 48 -14.76 12.11 0.92
N PRO A 49 -14.61 13.21 1.68
CA PRO A 49 -13.31 13.85 1.86
C PRO A 49 -12.40 12.92 2.66
N VAL A 50 -11.15 12.77 2.22
CA VAL A 50 -10.10 12.03 2.91
C VAL A 50 -8.84 12.89 2.97
N ASP A 51 -8.10 12.84 4.07
CA ASP A 51 -6.93 13.69 4.29
C ASP A 51 -5.70 13.24 3.51
N PHE A 52 -5.69 11.98 3.09
CA PHE A 52 -4.58 11.37 2.38
C PHE A 52 -5.08 10.38 1.30
N PRO A 53 -4.47 10.33 0.10
CA PRO A 53 -4.96 9.53 -1.02
C PRO A 53 -4.45 8.07 -0.96
N ILE A 54 -4.27 7.51 0.24
CA ILE A 54 -3.84 6.14 0.49
C ILE A 54 -4.76 5.56 1.56
N GLY A 55 -5.20 4.33 1.38
CA GLY A 55 -5.99 3.61 2.37
C GLY A 55 -5.52 2.17 2.51
N ILE A 56 -6.09 1.48 3.50
CA ILE A 56 -5.73 0.09 3.80
C ILE A 56 -6.48 -0.86 2.86
N ALA A 57 -5.71 -1.69 2.16
CA ALA A 57 -6.27 -2.77 1.35
C ALA A 57 -6.95 -3.81 2.25
N PRO A 58 -8.14 -4.33 1.86
CA PRO A 58 -8.87 -5.29 2.66
C PRO A 58 -8.03 -6.56 2.83
N THR A 59 -7.52 -6.77 4.04
CA THR A 59 -6.71 -7.92 4.41
C THR A 59 -7.37 -8.59 5.60
N SER A 60 -7.50 -9.92 5.57
CA SER A 60 -8.02 -10.70 6.69
C SER A 60 -6.86 -11.21 7.54
N LEU A 61 -7.14 -11.61 8.79
CA LEU A 61 -6.16 -12.16 9.75
C LEU A 61 -5.26 -11.11 10.45
N HIS A 62 -5.74 -9.88 10.64
CA HIS A 62 -5.00 -8.88 11.42
C HIS A 62 -4.67 -9.33 12.85
N LYS A 63 -5.44 -10.30 13.41
CA LYS A 63 -5.17 -10.91 14.72
C LYS A 63 -3.81 -11.64 14.82
N MET A 64 -3.22 -12.01 13.69
CA MET A 64 -1.86 -12.59 13.66
C MET A 64 -0.77 -11.55 13.89
N ALA A 65 -1.04 -10.28 13.54
CA ALA A 65 -0.08 -9.18 13.71
C ALA A 65 -0.31 -8.42 15.02
N HIS A 66 -1.57 -8.26 15.45
CA HIS A 66 -1.93 -7.56 16.66
C HIS A 66 -3.16 -8.19 17.32
N HIS A 67 -3.15 -8.34 18.64
CA HIS A 67 -4.23 -9.01 19.38
C HIS A 67 -5.64 -8.43 19.12
N ASP A 68 -5.75 -7.11 18.99
CA ASP A 68 -7.01 -6.40 18.67
C ASP A 68 -7.45 -6.54 17.20
N GLY A 69 -6.61 -7.13 16.35
CA GLY A 69 -6.92 -7.44 14.97
C GLY A 69 -7.36 -6.23 14.14
N GLU A 70 -8.49 -6.38 13.45
CA GLU A 70 -9.03 -5.37 12.52
C GLU A 70 -9.46 -4.08 13.23
N CYS A 71 -9.82 -4.16 14.51
CA CYS A 71 -10.17 -2.98 15.32
C CYS A 71 -8.97 -2.04 15.48
N ALA A 72 -7.76 -2.58 15.72
CA ALA A 72 -6.56 -1.76 15.82
C ALA A 72 -6.21 -1.10 14.48
N THR A 73 -6.43 -1.80 13.37
CA THR A 73 -6.24 -1.24 12.02
C THR A 73 -7.20 -0.09 11.74
N ALA A 74 -8.48 -0.23 12.13
CA ALA A 74 -9.48 0.82 11.98
C ALA A 74 -9.16 2.05 12.84
N VAL A 75 -8.68 1.86 14.07
CA VAL A 75 -8.25 2.96 14.94
C VAL A 75 -7.02 3.67 14.37
N GLY A 76 -6.07 2.93 13.78
CA GLY A 76 -4.91 3.51 13.10
C GLY A 76 -5.30 4.45 11.96
N GLU A 77 -6.29 4.06 11.14
CA GLU A 77 -6.83 4.95 10.10
C GLU A 77 -7.60 6.13 10.70
N MET A 78 -8.43 5.88 11.72
CA MET A 78 -9.31 6.90 12.29
C MET A 78 -8.55 7.99 13.05
N THR A 79 -7.33 7.71 13.52
CA THR A 79 -6.46 8.70 14.20
C THR A 79 -5.83 9.71 13.21
N SER A 80 -5.99 9.50 11.90
CA SER A 80 -5.50 10.39 10.85
C SER A 80 -6.55 11.38 10.31
N LEU A 81 -7.77 11.36 10.89
CA LEU A 81 -8.83 12.39 10.74
C LEU A 81 -8.65 13.51 11.78
#